data_AF-A0A1Q4BXF3-F1
#
_entry.id   AF-A0A1Q4BXF3-F1
#
_cell.length_a   1.000
_cell.length_b   1.000
_cell.length_c   1.000
_cell.angle_alpha   90.00
_cell.angle_beta   90.00
_cell.angle_gamma   90.00
#
_symmetry.space_group_name_H-M   'P 1'
#
loop_
_entity.id
_entity.type
_entity.pdbx_description
1 polymer ?
#
loop_
_entity_poly.entity_id
_entity_poly.type
_entity_poly.pdbx_seq_one_letter_code
_entity_poly.pdbx_strand_id
1 'polypeptide(L)'
;MSYFRHIAFAVSVASTAAMFYVGLYQSRLVGRLICPFLGQQCEGVADAPFARPFGIPDGYIGAALYVVILGLLLAPPARWVWIALLILAAVATAANVLGLRDMINFGGYCFYCLTTAVLSPVLLYSIWKLG
;
A
#
# COMPACT_ATOMS: atom_id res chain seq x y z
N MET A 1 18.28 -13.46 -10.13
CA MET A 1 17.42 -12.32 -9.74
C MET A 1 18.17 -11.52 -8.67
N SER A 2 18.20 -10.19 -8.75
CA SER A 2 18.86 -9.35 -7.74
C SER A 2 18.13 -9.46 -6.38
N TYR A 3 18.88 -9.45 -5.27
CA TYR A 3 18.34 -9.45 -3.90
C TYR A 3 17.27 -8.37 -3.70
N PHE A 4 17.49 -7.17 -4.25
CA PHE A 4 16.53 -6.06 -4.21
C PHE A 4 15.22 -6.35 -4.95
N ARG A 5 15.23 -7.19 -5.99
CA ARG A 5 14.01 -7.57 -6.71
C ARG A 5 13.14 -8.49 -5.87
N HIS A 6 13.75 -9.38 -5.10
CA HIS A 6 13.01 -10.23 -4.16
C HIS A 6 12.39 -9.43 -3.02
N ILE A 7 13.12 -8.43 -2.49
CA ILE A 7 12.56 -7.49 -1.49
C ILE A 7 11.38 -6.73 -2.08
N ALA A 8 11.56 -6.08 -3.24
CA ALA A 8 10.50 -5.32 -3.88
C ALA A 8 9.27 -6.18 -4.16
N PHE A 9 9.47 -7.44 -4.56
CA PHE A 9 8.40 -8.41 -4.77
C PHE A 9 7.68 -8.75 -3.48
N ALA A 10 8.40 -9.16 -2.43
CA ALA A 10 7.83 -9.51 -1.13
C ALA A 10 7.04 -8.35 -0.52
N VAL A 11 7.61 -7.14 -0.59
CA VAL A 11 6.95 -5.90 -0.15
C VAL A 11 5.68 -5.64 -0.94
N SER A 12 5.72 -5.76 -2.27
CA SER A 12 4.53 -5.50 -3.10
C SER A 12 3.43 -6.53 -2.86
N VAL A 13 3.77 -7.81 -2.64
CA VAL A 13 2.80 -8.86 -2.25
C VAL A 13 2.17 -8.53 -0.89
N ALA A 14 2.99 -8.23 0.12
CA ALA A 14 2.50 -7.91 1.46
C ALA A 14 1.59 -6.69 1.46
N SER A 15 2.00 -5.61 0.78
CA SER A 15 1.20 -4.39 0.66
C SER A 15 -0.08 -4.60 -0.15
N THR A 16 -0.04 -5.41 -1.21
CA THR A 16 -1.26 -5.79 -1.95
C THR A 16 -2.25 -6.50 -1.04
N ALA A 17 -1.80 -7.53 -0.30
CA ALA A 17 -2.66 -8.31 0.58
C ALA A 17 -3.26 -7.43 1.69
N ALA A 18 -2.47 -6.56 2.31
CA ALA A 18 -2.91 -5.63 3.35
C ALA A 18 -4.00 -4.66 2.81
N MET A 19 -3.74 -4.00 1.68
CA MET A 19 -4.67 -3.02 1.11
C MET A 19 -5.93 -3.69 0.55
N PHE A 20 -5.80 -4.87 -0.05
CA PHE A 20 -6.95 -5.64 -0.53
C PHE A 20 -7.85 -6.05 0.63
N TYR A 21 -7.27 -6.50 1.75
CA TYR A 21 -8.03 -6.84 2.95
C TYR A 21 -8.79 -5.63 3.51
N VAL A 22 -8.16 -4.45 3.56
CA VAL A 22 -8.83 -3.19 3.94
C VAL A 22 -9.96 -2.84 2.96
N GLY A 23 -9.75 -2.98 1.65
CA GLY A 23 -10.77 -2.73 0.64
C GLY A 23 -11.98 -3.66 0.74
N LEU A 24 -11.75 -4.94 1.06
CA LEU A 24 -12.82 -5.91 1.34
C LEU A 24 -13.65 -5.51 2.56
N TYR A 25 -13.01 -5.03 3.63
CA TYR A 25 -13.72 -4.47 4.78
C TYR A 25 -14.55 -3.24 4.42
N GLN A 26 -13.96 -2.30 3.67
CA GLN A 26 -14.65 -1.07 3.24
C GLN A 26 -15.86 -1.34 2.35
N SER A 27 -15.83 -2.46 1.61
CA SER A 27 -16.95 -2.95 0.80
C SER A 27 -17.99 -3.74 1.60
N ARG A 28 -17.81 -3.87 2.92
CA ARG A 28 -18.62 -4.70 3.83
C ARG A 28 -18.64 -6.19 3.45
N LEU A 29 -17.68 -6.66 2.65
CA LEU A 29 -17.49 -8.09 2.35
C LEU A 29 -16.83 -8.81 3.53
N VAL A 30 -16.04 -8.10 4.31
CA VAL A 30 -15.49 -8.54 5.59
C VAL A 30 -16.11 -7.68 6.69
N GLY A 31 -16.71 -8.32 7.70
CA GLY A 31 -17.46 -7.60 8.73
C GLY A 31 -16.61 -6.90 9.79
N ARG A 32 -15.35 -7.30 9.98
CA ARG A 32 -14.43 -6.72 10.97
C ARG A 32 -12.98 -6.78 10.49
N LEU A 33 -12.21 -5.74 10.82
CA LEU A 33 -10.77 -5.69 10.57
C LEU A 33 -10.01 -6.34 11.73
N ILE A 34 -9.15 -7.30 11.42
CA ILE A 34 -8.22 -7.86 12.41
C ILE A 34 -7.11 -6.83 12.64
N CYS A 35 -7.17 -6.11 13.75
CA CYS A 35 -6.14 -5.14 14.07
C CYS A 35 -5.27 -5.54 15.26
N PRO A 36 -4.09 -6.14 14.98
CA PRO A 36 -3.18 -6.46 16.05
C PRO A 36 -2.72 -5.15 16.72
N PHE A 37 -2.74 -5.15 18.06
CA PHE A 37 -2.30 -4.05 18.94
C PHE A 37 -3.17 -2.77 18.95
N LEU A 38 -3.94 -2.47 17.91
CA LEU A 38 -4.69 -1.22 17.74
C LEU A 38 -6.21 -1.33 17.97
N GLY A 39 -6.74 -2.56 18.03
CA GLY A 39 -8.15 -2.80 18.35
C GLY A 39 -9.11 -2.16 17.33
N GLN A 40 -10.19 -1.53 17.84
CA GLN A 40 -11.26 -0.96 17.00
C GLN A 40 -10.86 0.33 16.25
N GLN A 41 -9.68 0.90 16.51
CA GLN A 41 -9.21 2.13 15.86
C GLN A 41 -9.08 1.99 14.33
N CYS A 42 -8.75 0.78 13.86
CA CYS A 42 -8.65 0.52 12.43
C CYS A 42 -9.97 0.61 11.69
N GLU A 43 -11.06 0.18 12.32
CA GLU A 43 -12.40 0.24 11.72
C GLU A 43 -12.83 1.71 11.59
N GLY A 44 -12.55 2.52 12.62
CA GLY A 44 -12.79 3.97 12.59
C GLY A 44 -12.01 4.69 11.47
N VAL A 45 -10.73 4.35 11.28
CA VAL A 45 -9.91 4.88 10.19
C VAL A 45 -10.41 4.41 8.82
N ALA A 46 -10.72 3.12 8.69
CA ALA A 46 -11.16 2.53 7.42
C ALA A 46 -12.55 3.01 6.97
N ASP A 47 -13.42 3.38 7.92
CA ASP A 47 -14.74 3.95 7.66
C ASP A 47 -14.73 5.49 7.55
N ALA A 48 -13.58 6.14 7.77
CA ALA A 48 -13.46 7.60 7.70
C ALA A 48 -13.63 8.13 6.25
N PRO A 49 -14.09 9.38 6.07
CA PRO A 49 -14.33 9.95 4.73
C PRO A 49 -13.09 9.98 3.83
N PHE A 50 -11.90 10.16 4.41
CA PHE A 50 -10.64 10.19 3.65
C PHE A 50 -10.22 8.81 3.13
N ALA A 51 -10.72 7.73 3.74
CA ALA A 51 -10.47 6.36 3.31
C ALA A 51 -11.31 5.97 2.06
N ARG A 52 -12.12 6.89 1.54
CA ARG A 52 -12.87 6.74 0.30
C ARG A 52 -12.66 7.91 -0.67
N PRO A 53 -11.45 8.13 -1.17
CA PRO A 53 -11.20 9.16 -2.16
C PRO A 53 -12.08 8.92 -3.39
N PHE A 54 -12.82 9.95 -3.82
CA PHE A 54 -13.79 9.87 -4.93
C PHE A 54 -14.91 8.83 -4.74
N GLY A 55 -15.17 8.41 -3.48
CA GLY A 55 -16.16 7.38 -3.16
C GLY A 55 -15.66 5.95 -3.36
N ILE A 56 -14.40 5.75 -3.78
CA ILE A 56 -13.80 4.43 -3.98
C ILE A 56 -13.00 4.05 -2.73
N PRO A 57 -13.15 2.82 -2.20
CA PRO A 57 -12.30 2.28 -1.14
C PRO A 57 -10.81 2.48 -1.44
N ASP A 58 -10.10 3.24 -0.59
CA ASP A 58 -8.66 3.49 -0.75
C ASP A 58 -7.85 2.19 -0.73
N GLY A 59 -8.31 1.18 0.01
CA GLY A 59 -7.72 -0.16 0.03
C GLY A 59 -7.68 -0.81 -1.36
N TYR A 60 -8.71 -0.64 -2.19
CA TYR A 60 -8.66 -1.17 -3.56
C TYR A 60 -7.75 -0.37 -4.48
N ILE A 61 -7.68 0.94 -4.31
CA ILE A 61 -6.77 1.80 -5.08
C ILE A 61 -5.32 1.40 -4.76
N GLY A 62 -5.00 1.25 -3.46
CA GLY A 62 -3.71 0.77 -3.01
C GLY A 62 -3.39 -0.63 -3.52
N ALA A 63 -4.34 -1.57 -3.43
CA ALA A 63 -4.17 -2.93 -3.94
C ALA A 63 -3.88 -2.94 -5.45
N ALA A 64 -4.65 -2.20 -6.23
CA ALA A 64 -4.44 -2.09 -7.68
C ALA A 64 -3.06 -1.54 -8.01
N LEU A 65 -2.62 -0.49 -7.31
CA LEU A 65 -1.29 0.10 -7.48
C LEU A 65 -0.18 -0.95 -7.24
N TYR A 66 -0.24 -1.69 -6.14
CA TYR A 66 0.77 -2.71 -5.83
C TYR A 66 0.70 -3.94 -6.76
N VAL A 67 -0.48 -4.29 -7.28
CA VAL A 67 -0.63 -5.33 -8.33
C VAL A 67 0.05 -4.91 -9.62
N VAL A 68 -0.09 -3.66 -10.05
CA VAL A 68 0.60 -3.13 -11.24
C VAL A 68 2.11 -3.18 -11.03
N ILE A 69 2.60 -2.79 -9.84
CA ILE A 69 4.02 -2.90 -9.48
C ILE A 69 4.49 -4.35 -9.54
N LEU A 70 3.73 -5.31 -9.00
CA LEU A 70 4.03 -6.74 -9.08
C LEU A 70 4.13 -7.24 -10.52
N GLY A 71 3.19 -6.86 -11.38
CA GLY A 71 3.21 -7.21 -12.80
C GLY A 71 4.46 -6.68 -13.50
N LEU A 72 4.84 -5.42 -13.24
CA LEU A 72 6.05 -4.82 -13.79
C LEU A 72 7.33 -5.46 -13.23
N LEU A 73 7.34 -5.92 -11.98
CA LEU A 73 8.48 -6.65 -11.41
C LEU A 73 8.72 -8.01 -12.08
N LEU A 74 7.68 -8.63 -12.65
CA LEU A 74 7.78 -9.87 -13.42
C LEU A 74 8.20 -9.65 -14.88
N ALA A 75 8.02 -8.43 -15.40
CA ALA A 75 8.41 -8.10 -16.77
C ALA A 75 9.94 -8.21 -16.98
N PRO A 76 10.39 -8.37 -18.24
CA PRO A 76 11.81 -8.34 -18.58
C PRO A 76 12.47 -7.03 -18.13
N PRO A 77 13.72 -7.07 -17.64
CA PRO A 77 14.41 -5.87 -17.21
C PRO A 77 14.66 -4.94 -18.41
N ALA A 78 13.99 -3.79 -18.40
CA ALA A 78 14.16 -2.73 -19.38
C ALA A 78 14.19 -1.37 -18.67
N ARG A 79 14.94 -0.41 -19.23
CA ARG A 79 15.09 0.93 -18.63
C ARG A 79 13.73 1.61 -18.38
N TRP A 80 12.79 1.48 -19.32
CA TRP A 80 11.44 2.04 -19.18
C TRP A 80 10.63 1.36 -18.07
N VAL A 81 10.76 0.04 -17.90
CA VAL A 81 10.11 -0.71 -16.80
C VAL A 81 10.65 -0.23 -15.46
N TRP A 82 11.96 -0.03 -15.35
CA TRP A 82 12.58 0.51 -14.13
C TRP A 82 12.09 1.93 -13.81
N ILE A 83 12.04 2.83 -14.79
CA ILE A 83 11.51 4.20 -14.60
C ILE A 83 10.05 4.14 -14.14
N ALA A 84 9.21 3.32 -14.79
CA ALA A 84 7.81 3.16 -14.42
C ALA A 84 7.67 2.63 -12.98
N LEU A 85 8.44 1.60 -12.60
CA LEU A 85 8.48 1.08 -11.23
C LEU A 85 8.87 2.17 -10.21
N LEU A 86 9.86 3.00 -10.53
CA LEU A 86 10.34 4.05 -9.65
C LEU A 86 9.27 5.14 -9.44
N ILE A 87 8.61 5.57 -10.51
CA ILE A 87 7.49 6.51 -10.45
C ILE A 87 6.35 5.93 -9.61
N LEU A 88 5.94 4.69 -9.87
CA LEU A 88 4.83 4.06 -9.15
C LEU A 88 5.15 3.88 -7.65
N ALA A 89 6.39 3.51 -7.31
CA ALA A 89 6.79 3.40 -5.91
C ALA A 89 6.90 4.76 -5.21
N ALA A 90 7.31 5.82 -5.92
CA ALA A 90 7.29 7.17 -5.39
C ALA A 90 5.85 7.64 -5.13
N VAL A 91 4.92 7.39 -6.06
CA VAL A 91 3.49 7.66 -5.89
C VAL A 91 2.91 6.87 -4.72
N ALA A 92 3.22 5.57 -4.62
CA ALA A 92 2.79 4.75 -3.48
C ALA A 92 3.29 5.32 -2.16
N THR A 93 4.56 5.71 -2.08
CA THR A 93 5.16 6.30 -0.88
C THR A 93 4.48 7.62 -0.51
N ALA A 94 4.27 8.51 -1.48
CA ALA A 94 3.58 9.77 -1.26
C ALA A 94 2.14 9.57 -0.77
N ALA A 95 1.39 8.65 -1.38
CA ALA A 95 0.03 8.32 -0.98
C ALA A 95 -0.03 7.79 0.46
N ASN A 96 0.91 6.91 0.86
CA ASN A 96 0.96 6.41 2.24
C ASN A 96 1.37 7.50 3.24
N VAL A 97 2.24 8.45 2.87
CA VAL A 97 2.60 9.60 3.72
C VAL A 97 1.41 10.53 3.92
N LEU A 98 0.62 10.77 2.87
CA LEU A 98 -0.63 11.53 2.98
C LEU A 98 -1.64 10.80 3.88
N GLY A 99 -1.84 9.51 3.68
CA GLY A 99 -2.70 8.69 4.54
C GLY A 99 -2.25 8.68 6.00
N LEU A 100 -0.94 8.70 6.27
CA LEU A 100 -0.41 8.83 7.63
C LEU A 100 -0.77 10.18 8.25
N ARG A 101 -0.66 11.27 7.50
CA ARG A 101 -1.07 12.60 7.95
C ARG A 101 -2.56 12.66 8.26
N ASP A 102 -3.39 12.05 7.42
CA ASP A 102 -4.84 12.01 7.62
C ASP A 102 -5.23 11.18 8.85
N MET A 103 -4.56 10.04 9.08
CA MET A 103 -4.69 9.25 10.31
C MET A 103 -4.33 10.05 11.57
N ILE A 104 -3.20 10.78 11.54
CA ILE A 104 -2.77 11.63 12.67
C ILE A 104 -3.81 12.72 12.96
N ASN A 105 -4.34 13.37 11.93
CA ASN A 105 -5.39 14.39 12.08
C ASN A 105 -6.72 13.81 12.58
N PHE A 106 -7.05 12.59 12.17
CA PHE A 106 -8.24 11.87 12.63
C PHE A 106 -8.13 11.38 14.08
N GLY A 107 -6.90 11.21 14.60
CA GLY A 107 -6.64 10.72 15.95
C GLY A 107 -6.77 9.20 16.10
N GLY A 108 -6.80 8.47 14.98
CA GLY A 108 -6.89 7.01 14.94
C GLY A 108 -5.85 6.42 14.00
N TYR A 109 -5.48 5.17 14.24
CA TYR A 109 -4.44 4.49 13.47
C TYR A 109 -4.91 3.13 12.97
N CYS A 110 -4.57 2.82 11.72
CA CYS A 110 -4.80 1.51 11.13
C CYS A 110 -3.48 0.72 11.00
N PHE A 111 -3.44 -0.49 11.56
CA PHE A 111 -2.25 -1.35 11.52
C PHE A 111 -1.79 -1.62 10.08
N TYR A 112 -2.73 -1.94 9.19
CA TYR A 112 -2.43 -2.24 7.79
C TYR A 112 -1.90 -1.01 7.06
N CYS A 113 -2.51 0.16 7.25
CA CYS A 113 -2.06 1.40 6.64
C CYS A 113 -0.69 1.85 7.17
N LEU A 114 -0.43 1.68 8.47
CA LEU A 114 0.89 1.92 9.06
C LEU A 114 1.94 0.98 8.48
N THR A 115 1.59 -0.31 8.32
CA THR A 115 2.48 -1.30 7.75
C THR A 115 2.85 -0.91 6.31
N THR A 116 1.88 -0.54 5.48
CA THR A 116 2.17 -0.10 4.10
C THR A 116 2.89 1.26 4.03
N ALA A 117 2.67 2.13 5.01
CA ALA A 117 3.42 3.38 5.12
C ALA A 117 4.90 3.16 5.44
N VAL A 118 5.24 2.13 6.23
CA VAL A 118 6.64 1.75 6.47
C VAL A 118 7.23 0.98 5.29
N LEU A 119 6.45 0.10 4.66
CA LEU A 119 6.90 -0.74 3.55
C LEU A 119 7.12 0.04 2.25
N SER A 120 6.40 1.14 2.00
CA SER A 120 6.49 1.89 0.75
C SER A 120 7.85 2.59 0.52
N PRO A 121 8.50 3.23 1.51
CA PRO A 121 9.88 3.68 1.38
C PRO A 121 10.87 2.54 1.10
N VAL A 122 10.66 1.37 1.71
CA VAL A 122 11.52 0.18 1.48
C VAL A 122 11.37 -0.29 0.02
N LEU A 123 10.15 -0.28 -0.51
CA LEU A 123 9.88 -0.57 -1.92
C LEU A 123 10.60 0.41 -2.84
N LEU A 124 10.46 1.72 -2.58
CA LEU A 124 11.09 2.77 -3.37
C LEU A 124 12.62 2.62 -3.37
N TYR A 125 13.22 2.41 -2.21
CA TYR A 125 14.67 2.19 -2.09
C TYR A 125 15.12 0.94 -2.86
N SER A 126 14.37 -0.16 -2.72
CA SER A 126 14.68 -1.42 -3.40
C SER A 126 14.64 -1.25 -4.92
N ILE A 127 13.63 -0.56 -5.45
CA ILE A 127 13.49 -0.29 -6.89
C ILE A 127 14.58 0.69 -7.36
N TRP A 128 14.92 1.70 -6.58
CA TRP A 128 16.02 2.61 -6.91
C TRP A 128 17.35 1.88 -7.08
N LYS A 129 17.61 0.82 -6.30
CA LYS A 129 18.80 -0.03 -6.43
C LYS A 129 18.77 -1.02 -7.59
N LEU A 130 17.66 -1.15 -8.32
CA LEU A 130 17.55 -2.05 -9.48
C LEU A 130 18.00 -1.44 -10.81
N GLY A 131 18.10 -0.12 -10.91
CA GLY A 131 18.53 0.60 -12.12
C GLY A 131 19.96 1.07 -12.01
#